data_AF-A0A9N9ESS4-F1
#
_entry.id   AF-A0A9N9ESS4-F1
#
_cell.length_a   1.000
_cell.length_b   1.000
_cell.length_c   1.000
_cell.angle_alpha   90.00
_cell.angle_beta   90.00
_cell.angle_gamma   90.00
#
_symmetry.space_group_name_H-M   'P 1'
#
loop_
_entity.id
_entity.type
_entity.pdbx_description
1 polymer ?
#
loop_
_entity_poly.entity_id
_entity_poly.type
_entity_poly.pdbx_seq_one_letter_code
_entity_poly.pdbx_strand_id
1 'polypeptide(L)'
;LSRGDSGIDMFGNHNHYLLLFQCKDLTNKVEVDYIQSVISRFDKQTTIRIYVISAKDDYSSGAMGRTKSSEYHLLLTNMHDLCQDIPKYLSKVLKDNSVREKIYRIEEKIDEIIEILERQEKFIHKIKNDRIKIENKQIKVEKNQIRIESSTDVATPDDTFEDIFKNFGFYSIRSIEDFGRNKVM
;
A
#
# COMPACT_ATOMS: atom_id res chain seq x y z
N LEU A 1 -35.55 -6.65 -48.14
CA LEU A 1 -35.51 -5.91 -46.86
C LEU A 1 -34.06 -5.87 -46.39
N SER A 2 -33.37 -4.77 -46.67
CA SER A 2 -31.94 -4.61 -46.35
C SER A 2 -31.72 -4.71 -44.84
N ARG A 3 -30.92 -5.70 -44.44
CA ARG A 3 -30.34 -5.87 -43.10
C ARG A 3 -29.31 -4.76 -42.83
N GLY A 4 -29.77 -3.55 -42.57
CA GLY A 4 -28.97 -2.42 -42.06
C GLY A 4 -29.79 -1.71 -41.00
N ASP A 5 -29.26 -1.16 -39.92
CA ASP A 5 -27.89 -1.12 -39.42
C ASP A 5 -28.04 -1.34 -37.91
N SER A 6 -27.36 -2.32 -37.33
CA SER A 6 -27.30 -2.51 -35.87
C SER A 6 -26.36 -1.48 -35.25
N GLY A 7 -26.45 -0.23 -35.71
CA GLY A 7 -25.56 0.87 -35.39
C GLY A 7 -26.05 1.69 -34.21
N ILE A 8 -25.16 2.56 -33.75
CA ILE A 8 -25.47 3.68 -32.86
C ILE A 8 -25.86 4.85 -33.77
N ASP A 9 -27.02 5.45 -33.51
CA ASP A 9 -27.55 6.55 -34.31
C ASP A 9 -27.02 7.90 -33.82
N MET A 10 -26.83 8.06 -32.50
CA MET A 10 -26.23 9.26 -31.92
C MET A 10 -25.34 8.88 -30.74
N PHE A 11 -24.34 9.71 -30.45
CA PHE A 11 -23.52 9.57 -29.25
C PHE A 11 -23.30 10.93 -28.60
N GLY A 12 -23.05 10.92 -27.29
CA GLY A 12 -22.77 12.13 -26.51
C GLY A 12 -21.93 11.81 -25.28
N ASN A 13 -21.52 12.84 -24.56
CA ASN A 13 -20.80 12.69 -23.29
C ASN A 13 -21.58 13.40 -22.18
N HIS A 14 -21.70 12.75 -21.02
CA HIS A 14 -22.25 13.38 -19.83
C HIS A 14 -21.53 12.86 -18.58
N ASN A 15 -20.88 13.75 -17.82
CA ASN A 15 -20.16 13.42 -16.59
C ASN A 15 -19.21 12.21 -16.75
N HIS A 16 -18.41 12.21 -17.82
CA HIS A 16 -17.49 11.13 -18.18
C HIS A 16 -18.13 9.82 -18.66
N TYR A 17 -19.45 9.76 -18.79
CA TYR A 17 -20.13 8.64 -19.46
C TYR A 17 -20.28 8.91 -20.94
N LEU A 18 -19.95 7.91 -21.74
CA LEU A 18 -20.33 7.85 -23.14
C LEU A 18 -21.81 7.45 -23.22
N LEU A 19 -22.64 8.35 -23.72
CA LEU A 19 -24.04 8.09 -24.02
C LEU A 19 -24.15 7.59 -25.45
N LEU A 20 -24.74 6.42 -25.64
CA LEU A 20 -24.99 5.83 -26.95
C LEU A 20 -26.49 5.71 -27.19
N PHE A 21 -26.99 6.40 -28.20
CA PHE A 21 -28.40 6.40 -28.57
C PHE A 21 -28.60 5.48 -29.77
N GLN A 22 -29.59 4.60 -29.63
CA GLN A 22 -30.09 3.81 -30.73
C GLN A 22 -31.58 4.07 -30.86
N CYS A 23 -31.97 4.67 -31.98
CA CYS A 23 -33.31 5.13 -32.27
C CYS A 23 -33.92 4.19 -33.31
N LYS A 24 -35.04 3.54 -32.97
CA LYS A 24 -35.76 2.69 -33.91
C LYS A 24 -37.20 3.15 -34.05
N ASP A 25 -37.58 3.43 -35.30
CA ASP A 25 -38.96 3.67 -35.65
C ASP A 25 -39.65 2.32 -35.90
N LEU A 26 -40.31 1.78 -34.87
CA LEU A 26 -40.92 0.46 -34.90
C LEU A 26 -42.40 0.60 -34.55
N THR A 27 -43.25 -0.06 -35.33
CA THR A 27 -44.69 -0.18 -35.06
C THR A 27 -45.02 -1.35 -34.14
N ASN A 28 -44.11 -2.32 -34.00
CA ASN A 28 -44.27 -3.51 -33.17
C ASN A 28 -43.40 -3.43 -31.92
N LYS A 29 -43.78 -4.18 -30.87
CA LYS A 29 -42.99 -4.29 -29.64
C LYS A 29 -41.58 -4.82 -29.91
N VAL A 30 -40.60 -4.23 -29.25
CA VAL A 30 -39.19 -4.63 -29.38
C VAL A 30 -38.90 -5.93 -28.66
N GLU A 31 -38.28 -6.86 -29.38
CA GLU A 31 -37.77 -8.13 -28.85
C GLU A 31 -36.32 -8.02 -28.35
N VAL A 32 -35.91 -8.99 -27.54
CA VAL A 32 -34.63 -9.03 -26.82
C VAL A 32 -33.42 -9.02 -27.76
N ASP A 33 -33.52 -9.66 -28.92
CA ASP A 33 -32.39 -9.91 -29.81
C ASP A 33 -31.82 -8.61 -30.42
N TYR A 34 -32.65 -7.59 -30.59
CA TYR A 34 -32.24 -6.29 -31.12
C TYR A 34 -31.34 -5.52 -30.15
N ILE A 35 -31.49 -5.77 -28.86
CA ILE A 35 -30.79 -5.02 -27.82
C ILE A 35 -29.34 -5.50 -27.67
N GLN A 36 -29.03 -6.78 -27.94
CA GLN A 36 -27.72 -7.35 -27.59
C GLN A 36 -26.59 -7.13 -28.60
N SER A 37 -26.88 -7.03 -29.90
CA SER A 37 -25.83 -7.12 -30.94
C SER A 37 -24.80 -5.97 -30.90
N VAL A 38 -25.16 -4.84 -30.30
CA VAL A 38 -24.29 -3.66 -30.22
C VAL A 38 -23.55 -3.60 -28.89
N ILE A 39 -23.98 -4.37 -27.88
CA ILE A 39 -23.64 -4.22 -26.45
C ILE A 39 -22.17 -4.49 -26.12
N SER A 40 -21.53 -5.43 -26.81
CA SER A 40 -20.18 -5.90 -26.48
C SER A 40 -19.02 -4.98 -26.87
N ARG A 41 -19.28 -3.93 -27.67
CA ARG A 41 -18.20 -3.11 -28.27
C ARG A 41 -17.65 -2.00 -27.38
N PHE A 42 -18.29 -1.71 -26.26
CA PHE A 42 -17.95 -0.55 -25.43
C PHE A 42 -17.80 -0.97 -23.97
N ASP A 43 -17.00 -0.21 -23.22
CA ASP A 43 -16.74 -0.47 -21.81
C ASP A 43 -18.03 -0.39 -20.99
N LYS A 44 -18.30 -1.43 -20.18
CA LYS A 44 -19.57 -1.57 -19.46
C LYS A 44 -19.72 -0.53 -18.35
N GLN A 45 -18.61 -0.03 -17.82
CA GLN A 45 -18.59 0.82 -16.63
C GLN A 45 -18.77 2.29 -16.97
N THR A 46 -18.30 2.71 -18.14
CA THR A 46 -18.30 4.11 -18.58
C THR A 46 -19.28 4.40 -19.72
N THR A 47 -20.05 3.41 -20.16
CA THR A 47 -20.99 3.56 -21.28
C THR A 47 -22.43 3.36 -20.84
N ILE A 48 -23.28 4.33 -21.13
CA ILE A 48 -24.73 4.26 -20.93
C ILE A 48 -25.39 4.18 -22.30
N ARG A 49 -26.22 3.16 -22.50
CA ARG A 49 -26.98 2.96 -23.73
C ARG A 49 -28.41 3.34 -23.53
N ILE A 50 -28.94 4.09 -24.49
CA ILE A 50 -30.29 4.58 -24.51
C ILE A 50 -30.92 4.09 -25.79
N TYR A 51 -31.82 3.12 -25.66
CA TYR A 51 -32.60 2.63 -26.79
C TYR A 51 -33.92 3.39 -26.79
N VAL A 52 -34.22 4.06 -27.91
CA VAL A 52 -35.39 4.91 -28.07
C VAL A 52 -36.29 4.34 -29.15
N ILE A 53 -37.57 4.17 -28.84
CA ILE A 53 -38.59 3.81 -29.83
C ILE A 53 -39.58 4.94 -30.08
N SER A 54 -40.09 5.02 -31.31
CA SER A 54 -41.15 5.96 -31.69
C SER A 54 -42.52 5.55 -31.14
N ALA A 55 -42.80 4.24 -31.05
CA ALA A 55 -44.10 3.74 -30.63
C ALA A 55 -44.40 4.00 -29.16
N LYS A 56 -45.68 4.22 -28.89
CA LYS A 56 -46.24 4.31 -27.54
C LYS A 56 -46.38 2.92 -26.87
N ASP A 57 -46.41 1.86 -27.67
CA ASP A 57 -46.48 0.50 -27.17
C ASP A 57 -45.12 0.07 -26.61
N ASP A 58 -45.11 -0.13 -25.29
CA ASP A 58 -43.93 -0.49 -24.51
C ASP A 58 -43.18 -1.71 -25.02
N TYR A 59 -41.92 -1.79 -24.62
CA TYR A 59 -41.05 -2.96 -24.77
C TYR A 59 -41.71 -4.25 -24.28
N SER A 60 -41.33 -5.38 -24.90
CA SER A 60 -41.74 -6.69 -24.40
C SER A 60 -41.26 -6.89 -22.94
N SER A 61 -42.02 -7.68 -22.16
CA SER A 61 -41.62 -8.05 -20.80
C SER A 61 -40.26 -8.75 -20.76
N GLY A 62 -39.93 -9.51 -21.82
CA GLY A 62 -38.62 -10.11 -22.02
C GLY A 62 -37.50 -9.07 -22.17
N ALA A 63 -37.69 -8.04 -23.01
CA ALA A 63 -36.74 -6.94 -23.17
C ALA A 63 -36.51 -6.16 -21.87
N MET A 64 -37.59 -5.90 -21.13
CA MET A 64 -37.53 -5.27 -19.81
C MET A 64 -36.79 -6.14 -18.78
N GLY A 65 -37.10 -7.43 -18.74
CA GLY A 65 -36.43 -8.40 -17.86
C GLY A 65 -34.93 -8.48 -18.15
N ARG A 66 -34.56 -8.55 -19.43
CA ARG A 66 -33.16 -8.57 -19.88
C ARG A 66 -32.42 -7.29 -19.53
N THR A 67 -33.06 -6.13 -19.68
CA THR A 67 -32.46 -4.83 -19.33
C THR A 67 -32.19 -4.74 -17.83
N LYS A 68 -33.09 -5.26 -17.00
CA LYS A 68 -32.92 -5.27 -15.55
C LYS A 68 -31.86 -6.25 -15.06
N SER A 69 -31.67 -7.38 -15.75
CA SER A 69 -30.64 -8.37 -15.41
C SER A 69 -29.30 -8.15 -16.13
N SER A 70 -29.23 -7.15 -17.00
CA SER A 70 -28.03 -6.80 -17.74
C SER A 70 -26.97 -6.19 -16.83
N GLU A 71 -25.73 -6.60 -17.00
CA GLU A 71 -24.56 -5.96 -16.37
C GLU A 71 -24.25 -4.57 -16.95
N TYR A 72 -24.86 -4.23 -18.11
CA TYR A 72 -24.65 -2.96 -18.80
C TYR A 72 -25.68 -1.92 -18.36
N HIS A 73 -25.26 -0.66 -18.28
CA HIS A 73 -26.17 0.48 -18.10
C HIS A 73 -27.00 0.70 -19.37
N LEU A 74 -28.18 0.06 -19.40
CA LEU A 74 -29.14 0.17 -20.49
C LEU A 74 -30.43 0.83 -20.01
N LEU A 75 -30.85 1.87 -20.72
CA LEU A 75 -32.14 2.54 -20.61
C LEU A 75 -32.98 2.21 -21.85
N LEU A 76 -34.15 1.65 -21.62
CA LEU A 76 -35.19 1.50 -22.62
C LEU A 76 -36.21 2.62 -22.40
N THR A 77 -36.50 3.40 -23.43
CA THR A 77 -37.42 4.55 -23.34
C THR A 77 -38.10 4.81 -24.70
N ASN A 78 -39.17 5.61 -24.70
CA ASN A 78 -39.87 5.99 -25.92
C ASN A 78 -39.75 7.51 -26.14
N MET A 79 -40.11 7.98 -27.34
CA MET A 79 -40.01 9.40 -27.69
C MET A 79 -40.84 10.33 -26.78
N HIS A 80 -41.92 9.85 -26.18
CA HIS A 80 -42.78 10.65 -25.31
C HIS A 80 -42.17 10.84 -23.91
N ASP A 81 -41.50 9.80 -23.39
CA ASP A 81 -40.96 9.77 -22.02
C ASP A 81 -39.46 10.10 -21.96
N LEU A 82 -38.79 10.18 -23.11
CA LEU A 82 -37.34 10.42 -23.26
C LEU A 82 -36.80 11.52 -22.34
N CYS A 83 -37.45 12.68 -22.34
CA CYS A 83 -37.02 13.85 -21.57
C CYS A 83 -37.13 13.65 -20.05
N GLN A 84 -37.99 12.74 -19.58
CA GLN A 84 -38.15 12.42 -18.16
C GLN A 84 -37.26 11.24 -17.74
N ASP A 85 -37.18 10.23 -18.59
CA ASP A 85 -36.47 8.99 -18.32
C ASP A 85 -34.95 9.20 -18.26
N ILE A 86 -34.38 9.98 -19.20
CA ILE A 86 -32.93 10.19 -19.25
C ILE A 86 -32.41 10.83 -17.96
N PRO A 87 -32.89 12.01 -17.50
CA PRO A 87 -32.37 12.62 -16.28
C PRO A 87 -32.57 11.74 -15.06
N LYS A 88 -33.72 11.06 -14.96
CA LYS A 88 -34.02 10.14 -13.85
C LYS A 88 -33.06 8.96 -13.82
N TYR A 89 -32.82 8.33 -14.97
CA TYR A 89 -31.91 7.20 -15.09
C TYR A 89 -30.46 7.61 -14.82
N LEU A 90 -30.00 8.70 -15.42
CA LEU A 90 -28.66 9.24 -15.19
C LEU A 90 -28.44 9.55 -13.70
N SER A 91 -29.43 10.16 -13.03
CA SER A 91 -29.31 10.44 -11.59
C SER A 91 -29.16 9.17 -10.75
N LYS A 92 -29.75 8.05 -11.18
CA LYS A 92 -29.62 6.75 -10.51
C LYS A 92 -28.23 6.17 -10.75
N VAL A 93 -27.82 6.04 -12.00
CA VAL A 93 -26.50 5.49 -12.38
C VAL A 93 -25.35 6.29 -11.76
N LEU A 94 -25.45 7.62 -11.80
CA LEU A 94 -24.41 8.50 -11.24
C LEU A 94 -24.33 8.42 -9.70
N LYS A 95 -25.45 8.20 -9.00
CA LYS A 95 -25.42 7.97 -7.55
C LYS A 95 -24.71 6.68 -7.20
N ASP A 96 -25.00 5.60 -7.93
CA ASP A 96 -24.35 4.30 -7.75
C ASP A 96 -22.84 4.40 -8.02
N ASN A 97 -22.45 5.16 -9.04
CA ASN A 97 -21.04 5.35 -9.39
C ASN A 97 -20.30 6.33 -8.46
N SER A 98 -20.98 7.32 -7.87
CA SER A 98 -20.38 8.16 -6.82
C SER A 98 -19.98 7.35 -5.58
N VAL A 99 -20.79 6.35 -5.21
CA VAL A 99 -20.44 5.40 -4.14
C VAL A 99 -19.23 4.57 -4.57
N ARG A 100 -19.22 4.09 -5.80
CA ARG A 100 -18.11 3.29 -6.35
C ARG A 100 -16.79 4.04 -6.37
N GLU A 101 -16.76 5.29 -6.81
CA GLU A 101 -15.55 6.13 -6.77
C GLU A 101 -15.04 6.34 -5.35
N LYS A 102 -15.95 6.52 -4.38
CA LYS A 102 -15.56 6.62 -2.96
C LYS A 102 -14.95 5.32 -2.46
N ILE A 103 -15.48 4.17 -2.88
CA ILE A 103 -14.91 2.85 -2.56
C ILE A 103 -13.50 2.73 -3.16
N TYR A 104 -13.31 3.06 -4.43
CA TYR A 104 -11.98 3.03 -5.06
C TYR A 104 -10.94 3.91 -4.34
N ARG A 105 -11.33 5.12 -3.92
CA ARG A 105 -10.44 6.00 -3.13
C ARG A 105 -10.12 5.46 -1.74
N ILE A 106 -11.03 4.67 -1.15
CA ILE A 106 -10.78 4.00 0.12
C ILE A 106 -9.82 2.83 -0.09
N GLU A 107 -10.01 2.04 -1.14
CA GLU A 107 -9.13 0.94 -1.51
C GLU A 107 -7.68 1.42 -1.75
N GLU A 108 -7.50 2.51 -2.52
CA GLU A 108 -6.18 3.11 -2.76
C GLU A 108 -5.49 3.54 -1.45
N LYS A 109 -6.24 4.12 -0.52
CA LYS A 109 -5.71 4.49 0.81
C LYS A 109 -5.38 3.28 1.67
N ILE A 110 -6.11 2.18 1.54
CA ILE A 110 -5.81 0.94 2.25
C ILE A 110 -4.47 0.39 1.77
N ASP A 111 -4.22 0.39 0.46
CA ASP A 111 -2.94 -0.05 -0.11
C ASP A 111 -1.76 0.81 0.37
N GLU A 112 -1.92 2.13 0.41
CA GLU A 112 -0.92 3.04 0.97
C GLU A 112 -0.62 2.74 2.46
N ILE A 113 -1.66 2.47 3.25
CA ILE A 113 -1.52 2.11 4.67
C ILE A 113 -0.78 0.78 4.83
N ILE A 114 -1.09 -0.23 4.00
CA ILE A 114 -0.40 -1.52 4.01
C ILE A 114 1.10 -1.31 3.74
N GLU A 115 1.46 -0.50 2.73
CA GLU A 115 2.86 -0.23 2.42
C GLU A 115 3.60 0.45 3.59
N ILE A 116 2.94 1.39 4.28
CA ILE A 116 3.49 2.04 5.47
C ILE A 116 3.70 1.02 6.60
N LEU A 117 2.75 0.13 6.84
CA LEU A 117 2.84 -0.90 7.87
C LEU A 117 4.01 -1.85 7.60
N GLU A 118 4.19 -2.30 6.36
CA GLU A 118 5.33 -3.16 5.99
C GLU A 118 6.69 -2.47 6.22
N ARG A 119 6.77 -1.16 5.95
CA ARG A 119 7.99 -0.37 6.23
C ARG A 119 8.25 -0.27 7.74
N GLN A 120 7.20 -0.08 8.55
CA GLN A 120 7.31 -0.03 10.00
C GLN A 120 7.77 -1.38 10.57
N GLU A 121 7.25 -2.50 10.08
CA GLU A 121 7.68 -3.84 10.51
C GLU A 121 9.18 -4.09 10.25
N LYS A 122 9.67 -3.71 9.06
CA LYS A 122 11.10 -3.79 8.73
C LYS A 122 11.96 -2.96 9.70
N PHE A 123 11.50 -1.77 10.05
CA PHE A 123 12.19 -0.91 11.00
C PHE A 123 12.21 -1.49 12.42
N ILE A 124 11.07 -2.02 12.89
CA ILE A 124 10.97 -2.71 14.19
C ILE A 124 11.93 -3.91 14.24
N HIS A 125 11.99 -4.70 13.17
CA HIS A 125 12.91 -5.84 13.10
C HIS A 125 14.38 -5.40 13.19
N LYS A 126 14.75 -4.30 12.53
CA LYS A 126 16.09 -3.72 12.64
C LYS A 126 16.41 -3.29 14.08
N ILE A 127 15.49 -2.57 14.75
CA ILE A 127 15.66 -2.16 16.15
C ILE A 127 15.86 -3.37 17.06
N LYS A 128 15.05 -4.41 16.90
CA LYS A 128 15.18 -5.66 17.69
C LYS A 128 16.55 -6.29 17.50
N ASN A 129 17.03 -6.38 16.26
CA ASN A 129 18.35 -6.94 15.96
C ASN A 129 19.49 -6.10 16.56
N ASP A 130 19.40 -4.78 16.48
CA ASP A 130 20.43 -3.90 17.04
C ASP A 130 20.43 -3.94 18.57
N ARG A 131 19.25 -4.06 19.22
CA ARG A 131 19.14 -4.29 20.67
C ARG A 131 19.83 -5.59 21.09
N ILE A 132 19.57 -6.70 20.39
CA ILE A 132 20.23 -8.00 20.67
C ILE A 132 21.76 -7.87 20.53
N LYS A 133 22.27 -7.14 19.54
CA LYS A 133 23.71 -6.91 19.39
C LYS A 133 24.29 -6.12 20.56
N ILE A 134 23.57 -5.12 21.07
CA ILE A 134 24.00 -4.31 22.22
C ILE A 134 24.05 -5.18 23.48
N GLU A 135 22.99 -5.95 23.75
CA GLU A 135 22.92 -6.87 24.90
C GLU A 135 24.06 -7.89 24.86
N ASN A 136 24.34 -8.49 23.69
CA ASN A 136 25.47 -9.41 23.52
C ASN A 136 26.84 -8.76 23.78
N LYS A 137 27.02 -7.49 23.40
CA LYS A 137 28.26 -6.75 23.68
C LYS A 137 28.40 -6.46 25.18
N GLN A 138 27.33 -6.08 25.86
CA GLN A 138 27.33 -5.85 27.31
C GLN A 138 27.70 -7.12 28.08
N ILE A 139 27.09 -8.26 27.75
CA ILE A 139 27.42 -9.57 28.35
C ILE A 139 28.92 -9.90 28.16
N LYS A 140 29.49 -9.59 27.00
CA LYS A 140 30.93 -9.83 26.74
C LYS A 140 31.83 -8.95 27.61
N VAL A 141 31.46 -7.69 27.80
CA VAL A 141 32.20 -6.76 28.67
C VAL A 141 32.13 -7.23 30.13
N GLU A 142 30.95 -7.58 30.64
CA GLU A 142 30.76 -8.09 32.00
C GLU A 142 31.59 -9.35 32.25
N LYS A 143 31.58 -10.32 31.31
CA LYS A 143 32.40 -11.54 31.42
C LYS A 143 33.90 -11.23 31.49
N ASN A 144 34.37 -10.26 30.71
CA ASN A 144 35.77 -9.88 30.72
C ASN A 144 36.15 -9.20 32.05
N GLN A 145 35.26 -8.37 32.61
CA GLN A 145 35.49 -7.69 33.87
C GLN A 145 35.57 -8.68 35.04
N ILE A 146 34.64 -9.64 35.13
CA ILE A 146 34.68 -10.73 36.12
C ILE A 146 35.99 -11.53 36.00
N ARG A 147 36.46 -11.81 34.77
CA ARG A 147 37.73 -12.52 34.55
C ARG A 147 38.92 -11.74 35.08
N ILE A 148 38.98 -10.43 34.86
CA ILE A 148 40.05 -9.57 35.38
C ILE A 148 40.02 -9.58 36.91
N GLU A 149 38.86 -9.36 37.52
CA GLU A 149 38.70 -9.35 38.98
C GLU A 149 39.13 -10.69 39.62
N SER A 150 38.74 -11.81 39.02
CA SER A 150 39.16 -13.15 39.48
C SER A 150 40.66 -13.44 39.33
N SER A 151 41.38 -12.70 38.49
CA SER A 151 42.82 -12.87 38.27
C SER A 151 43.70 -11.97 39.15
N THR A 152 43.11 -10.95 39.78
CA THR A 152 43.80 -10.03 40.69
C THR A 152 43.88 -10.51 42.14
N ASP A 153 43.12 -11.52 42.53
CA ASP A 153 43.08 -12.04 43.92
C ASP A 153 44.22 -13.03 44.28
N VAL A 154 45.27 -13.17 43.45
CA VAL A 154 46.38 -14.14 43.70
C VAL A 154 47.75 -13.47 43.89
N ALA A 155 47.87 -12.15 43.81
CA ALA A 155 49.14 -11.46 44.12
C ALA A 155 49.13 -10.96 45.57
N THR A 156 49.57 -11.81 46.51
CA THR A 156 50.01 -11.34 47.83
C THR A 156 51.18 -10.35 47.63
N PRO A 157 51.15 -9.14 48.21
CA PRO A 157 52.10 -8.06 47.88
C PRO A 157 53.55 -8.27 48.31
N ASP A 158 53.87 -9.34 49.03
CA ASP A 158 55.13 -9.41 49.79
C ASP A 158 56.36 -9.84 48.97
N ASP A 159 56.20 -10.56 47.84
CA ASP A 159 57.36 -11.20 47.19
C ASP A 159 57.88 -10.49 45.92
N THR A 160 57.28 -9.39 45.47
CA THR A 160 57.64 -8.77 44.16
C THR A 160 58.30 -7.40 44.22
N PHE A 161 58.24 -6.70 45.36
CA PHE A 161 58.79 -5.35 45.44
C PHE A 161 60.33 -5.32 45.53
N GLU A 162 60.96 -6.32 46.16
CA GLU A 162 62.43 -6.39 46.25
C GLU A 162 63.12 -6.80 44.93
N ASP A 163 62.48 -7.66 44.14
CA ASP A 163 63.09 -8.17 42.90
C ASP A 163 63.04 -7.15 41.75
N ILE A 164 62.09 -6.21 41.78
CA ILE A 164 62.03 -5.12 40.80
C ILE A 164 63.20 -4.15 40.99
N PHE A 165 63.59 -3.83 42.23
CA PHE A 165 64.70 -2.89 42.47
C PHE A 165 66.08 -3.48 42.17
N LYS A 166 66.28 -4.80 42.34
CA LYS A 166 67.53 -5.48 41.97
C LYS A 166 67.79 -5.44 40.46
N ASN A 167 66.76 -5.56 39.63
CA ASN A 167 66.91 -5.56 38.17
C ASN A 167 67.19 -4.17 37.55
N PHE A 168 66.92 -3.08 38.27
CA PHE A 168 67.22 -1.71 37.82
C PHE A 168 68.55 -1.16 38.38
N GLY A 169 69.35 -1.96 39.09
CA GLY A 169 70.70 -1.56 39.53
C GLY A 169 70.72 -0.49 40.63
N PHE A 170 69.60 -0.25 41.31
CA PHE A 170 69.57 0.65 42.46
C PHE A 170 69.95 -0.09 43.73
N TYR A 171 71.20 0.06 44.16
CA TYR A 171 71.63 -0.36 45.50
C TYR A 171 71.23 0.69 46.54
N SER A 172 70.64 0.21 47.64
CA SER A 172 70.21 1.03 48.77
C SER A 172 71.38 1.84 49.36
N ILE A 173 71.22 3.17 49.39
CA ILE A 173 72.19 4.15 49.91
C ILE A 173 72.14 4.16 51.45
N ARG A 174 72.67 3.13 52.11
CA ARG A 174 72.87 3.12 53.56
C ARG A 174 74.30 2.76 54.01
N SER A 175 75.31 3.02 53.18
CA SER A 175 76.71 2.71 53.53
C SER A 175 77.72 3.72 52.96
N ILE A 176 77.44 5.03 53.02
CA ILE A 176 78.42 6.08 52.69
C ILE A 176 78.57 7.03 53.89
N GLU A 177 79.11 6.52 55.00
CA GLU A 177 79.66 7.37 56.07
C GLU A 177 81.15 7.12 56.37
N ASP A 178 81.80 6.12 55.74
CA ASP A 178 83.19 5.75 56.06
C ASP A 178 84.27 6.19 55.04
N PHE A 179 83.96 7.11 54.12
CA PHE A 179 84.92 7.51 53.06
C PHE A 179 85.34 8.99 53.08
N GLY A 180 85.56 9.55 54.27
CA GLY A 180 86.17 10.88 54.47
C GLY A 180 87.57 10.81 55.07
N ARG A 181 88.57 10.40 54.28
CA ARG A 181 90.01 10.58 54.60
C ARG A 181 90.34 12.08 54.62
N ASN A 182 91.08 12.58 55.61
CA ASN A 182 92.56 12.56 55.69
C ASN A 182 93.27 13.09 54.43
N LYS A 183 94.17 14.08 54.64
CA LYS A 183 95.10 14.80 53.72
C LYS A 183 94.52 16.13 53.16
N VAL A 184 95.19 17.29 53.15
CA VAL A 184 96.64 17.65 53.08
C VAL A 184 96.88 19.00 53.82
N MET A 185 98.14 19.20 54.23
CA MET A 185 98.81 20.45 54.63
C MET A 185 98.49 21.69 53.77
#